data_AF-A0A8T6VTX2-F1
#
_entry.id   AF-A0A8T6VTX2-F1
#
_cell.length_a   1.000
_cell.length_b   1.000
_cell.length_c   1.000
_cell.angle_alpha   90.00
_cell.angle_beta   90.00
_cell.angle_gamma   90.00
#
_symmetry.space_group_name_H-M   'P 1'
#
loop_
_entity.id
_entity.type
_entity.pdbx_description
1 polymer ?
#
loop_
_entity_poly.entity_id
_entity_poly.type
_entity_poly.pdbx_seq_one_letter_code
_entity_poly.pdbx_strand_id
1 'polypeptide(L)'
;MVKPDRATLEEFIEGTYGELYGREVTPEEMDQRVAELETLYKKAYRQSIRNFRGETSTAISPEDEFRRSLKESGEGKFARQREDRRSMHQYMGN
;
A
#
# COMPACT_ATOMS: atom_id res chain seq x y z
N MET A 1 20.15 -0.04 5.58
CA MET A 1 18.67 -0.02 5.59
C MET A 1 18.23 -1.36 6.13
N VAL A 2 17.66 -1.38 7.33
CA VAL A 2 17.18 -2.61 7.99
C VAL A 2 15.77 -2.85 7.46
N LYS A 3 15.50 -4.05 6.94
CA LYS A 3 14.15 -4.46 6.57
C LYS A 3 13.32 -4.57 7.87
N PRO A 4 12.11 -4.00 7.94
CA PRO A 4 11.24 -4.19 9.11
C PRO A 4 11.01 -5.69 9.36
N ASP A 5 10.82 -6.05 10.62
CA ASP A 5 10.38 -7.39 10.96
C ASP A 5 8.95 -7.64 10.46
N ARG A 6 8.55 -8.91 10.45
CA ARG A 6 7.25 -9.32 9.91
C ARG A 6 6.08 -8.65 10.65
N ALA A 7 6.14 -8.49 11.97
CA ALA A 7 5.04 -7.91 12.74
C ALA A 7 4.83 -6.44 12.36
N THR A 8 5.92 -5.68 12.18
CA THR A 8 5.86 -4.31 11.68
C THR A 8 5.21 -4.22 10.29
N LEU A 9 5.51 -5.16 9.38
CA LEU A 9 4.89 -5.20 8.05
C LEU A 9 3.40 -5.53 8.14
N GLU A 10 3.01 -6.49 8.99
CA GLU A 10 1.62 -6.88 9.21
C GLU A 10 0.80 -5.71 9.75
N GLU A 11 1.28 -5.02 10.79
CA GLU A 11 0.60 -3.85 11.39
C GLU A 11 0.38 -2.73 10.36
N PHE A 12 1.38 -2.46 9.51
CA PHE A 12 1.25 -1.51 8.41
C PHE A 12 0.20 -1.93 7.37
N ILE A 13 0.15 -3.23 7.02
CA ILE A 13 -0.81 -3.76 6.06
C ILE A 13 -2.23 -3.67 6.62
N GLU A 14 -2.46 -4.05 7.87
CA GLU A 14 -3.77 -3.94 8.54
C GLU A 14 -4.26 -2.49 8.56
N GLY A 15 -3.40 -1.56 9.01
CA GLY A 15 -3.74 -0.14 9.04
C GLY A 15 -4.07 0.41 7.64
N THR A 16 -3.31 -0.02 6.62
CA THR A 16 -3.55 0.41 5.23
C THR A 16 -4.85 -0.15 4.67
N TYR A 17 -5.19 -1.41 4.95
CA TYR A 17 -6.46 -2.01 4.51
C TYR A 17 -7.66 -1.37 5.23
N GLY A 18 -7.54 -1.08 6.52
CA GLY A 18 -8.54 -0.33 7.28
C GLY A 18 -8.78 1.06 6.70
N GLU A 19 -7.70 1.79 6.36
CA GLU A 19 -7.80 3.13 5.75
C GLU A 19 -8.41 3.09 4.34
N LEU A 20 -7.95 2.18 3.48
CA LEU A 20 -8.34 2.19 2.05
C LEU A 20 -9.66 1.49 1.77
N TYR A 21 -10.01 0.46 2.54
CA TYR A 21 -11.14 -0.41 2.26
C TYR A 21 -12.15 -0.49 3.40
N GLY A 22 -11.82 0.00 4.59
CA GLY A 22 -12.68 -0.12 5.77
C GLY A 22 -12.93 -1.57 6.20
N ARG A 23 -12.00 -2.48 5.87
CA ARG A 23 -12.07 -3.91 6.25
C ARG A 23 -10.71 -4.40 6.74
N GLU A 24 -10.75 -5.49 7.49
CA GLU A 24 -9.57 -6.25 7.85
C GLU A 24 -9.04 -7.05 6.64
N VAL A 25 -7.73 -7.28 6.65
CA VAL A 25 -7.04 -8.13 5.67
C VAL A 25 -7.18 -9.59 6.10
N THR A 26 -7.47 -10.48 5.16
CA THR A 26 -7.54 -11.91 5.48
C THR A 26 -6.13 -12.51 5.68
N PRO A 27 -5.96 -13.63 6.40
CA PRO A 27 -4.64 -14.25 6.59
C PRO A 27 -3.92 -14.58 5.27
N GLU A 28 -4.66 -15.09 4.27
CA GLU A 28 -4.09 -15.41 2.95
C GLU A 28 -3.64 -14.15 2.20
N GLU A 29 -4.41 -13.07 2.27
CA GLU A 29 -3.99 -11.78 1.72
C GLU A 29 -2.79 -11.23 2.48
N MET A 30 -2.76 -11.36 3.81
CA MET A 30 -1.67 -10.86 4.65
C MET A 30 -0.34 -11.45 4.21
N ASP A 31 -0.24 -12.77 4.10
CA ASP A 31 0.99 -13.44 3.65
C ASP A 31 1.45 -12.95 2.26
N GLN A 32 0.49 -12.77 1.33
CA GLN A 32 0.79 -12.24 0.00
C GLN A 32 1.27 -10.79 0.04
N ARG A 33 0.63 -9.93 0.84
CA ARG A 33 0.97 -8.51 0.98
C ARG A 33 2.30 -8.30 1.69
N VAL A 34 2.60 -9.12 2.70
CA VAL A 34 3.91 -9.14 3.33
C VAL A 34 4.96 -9.43 2.26
N ALA A 35 4.82 -10.51 1.48
CA ALA A 35 5.79 -10.87 0.43
C ALA A 35 5.98 -9.78 -0.64
N GLU A 36 4.90 -9.09 -1.04
CA GLU A 36 4.94 -7.94 -1.94
C GLU A 36 5.77 -6.79 -1.32
N LEU A 37 5.46 -6.41 -0.08
CA LEU A 37 6.11 -5.31 0.62
C LEU A 37 7.60 -5.62 0.88
N GLU A 38 7.94 -6.86 1.22
CA GLU A 38 9.34 -7.31 1.33
C GLU A 38 10.12 -7.12 0.02
N THR A 39 9.46 -7.37 -1.12
CA THR A 39 10.05 -7.19 -2.44
C THR A 39 10.30 -5.72 -2.75
N LEU A 40 9.37 -4.83 -2.36
CA LEU A 40 9.53 -3.39 -2.48
C LEU A 40 10.69 -2.86 -1.62
N TYR A 41 10.82 -3.35 -0.38
CA TYR A 41 11.97 -3.03 0.49
C TYR A 41 13.31 -3.43 -0.14
N LYS A 42 13.40 -4.64 -0.73
CA LYS A 42 14.59 -5.08 -1.47
C LYS A 42 14.88 -4.19 -2.68
N LYS A 43 13.85 -3.76 -3.41
CA LYS A 43 13.98 -2.87 -4.57
C LYS A 43 14.47 -1.48 -4.15
N ALA A 44 13.90 -0.91 -3.09
CA ALA A 44 14.32 0.37 -2.54
C ALA A 44 15.78 0.34 -2.06
N TYR A 45 16.18 -0.75 -1.39
CA TYR A 45 17.58 -0.93 -0.99
C TYR A 45 18.53 -0.96 -2.21
N ARG A 46 18.22 -1.75 -3.24
CA ARG A 46 19.02 -1.77 -4.48
C ARG A 46 19.07 -0.40 -5.16
N GLN A 47 17.98 0.35 -5.15
CA GLN A 47 17.94 1.71 -5.68
C GLN A 47 18.81 2.67 -4.86
N SER A 48 18.77 2.57 -3.54
CA SER A 48 19.62 3.38 -2.65
C SER A 48 21.11 3.15 -2.91
N ILE A 49 21.52 1.91 -3.14
CA ILE A 49 22.92 1.60 -3.51
C ILE A 49 23.30 2.24 -4.85
N ARG A 50 22.41 2.23 -5.84
CA ARG A 50 22.62 2.88 -7.14
C ARG A 50 22.67 4.41 -7.01
N ASN A 51 21.81 5.00 -6.17
CA ASN A 51 21.83 6.43 -5.86
C ASN A 51 23.17 6.83 -5.21
N PHE A 52 23.66 6.03 -4.26
CA PHE A 52 24.95 6.26 -3.62
C PHE A 52 26.12 6.20 -4.61
N ARG A 53 26.00 5.38 -5.66
CA ARG A 53 26.96 5.30 -6.77
C ARG A 53 26.81 6.41 -7.81
N GLY A 54 25.83 7.31 -7.66
CA GLY A 54 25.53 8.39 -8.61
C GLY A 54 24.82 7.92 -9.89
N GLU A 55 24.33 6.68 -9.93
CA GLU A 55 23.70 6.08 -11.13
C GLU A 55 22.23 6.50 -11.29
N THR A 56 21.62 7.04 -10.24
CA THR A 56 20.21 7.47 -10.20
C THR A 56 20.00 8.48 -9.07
N SER A 57 18.93 9.27 -9.13
CA SER A 57 18.55 10.25 -8.09
C SER A 57 17.14 10.02 -7.54
N THR A 58 16.51 8.90 -7.90
CA THR A 58 15.13 8.61 -7.49
C THR A 58 15.13 7.76 -6.23
N ALA A 59 14.58 8.28 -5.13
CA ALA A 59 14.29 7.49 -3.95
C ALA A 59 13.00 6.70 -4.17
N ILE A 60 12.97 5.44 -3.72
CA ILE A 60 11.76 4.61 -3.72
C ILE A 60 11.35 4.44 -2.26
N SER A 61 10.13 4.85 -1.94
CA SER A 61 9.47 4.56 -0.66
C SER A 61 8.64 3.27 -0.82
N PRO A 62 9.01 2.15 -0.18
CA PRO A 62 8.28 0.89 -0.30
C PRO A 62 6.81 1.00 0.09
N GLU A 63 6.52 1.75 1.16
CA GLU A 63 5.18 1.92 1.71
C GLU A 63 4.28 2.75 0.79
N ASP A 64 4.81 3.81 0.18
CA ASP A 64 4.04 4.63 -0.77
C ASP A 64 3.75 3.87 -2.07
N GLU A 65 4.72 3.11 -2.59
CA GLU A 65 4.51 2.25 -3.75
C GLU A 65 3.47 1.17 -3.48
N PHE A 66 3.48 0.57 -2.27
CA PHE A 66 2.49 -0.41 -1.85
C PHE A 66 1.08 0.21 -1.73
N ARG A 67 0.96 1.36 -1.08
CA ARG A 67 -0.32 2.09 -1.00
C ARG A 67 -0.84 2.45 -2.39
N ARG A 68 0.04 2.83 -3.33
CA ARG A 68 -0.35 3.09 -4.72
C ARG A 68 -0.82 1.82 -5.42
N SER A 69 -0.12 0.69 -5.26
CA SER A 69 -0.51 -0.59 -5.88
C SER A 69 -1.89 -1.04 -5.40
N LEU A 70 -2.20 -0.88 -4.11
CA LEU A 70 -3.52 -1.15 -3.54
C LEU A 70 -4.59 -0.21 -4.10
N LYS A 71 -4.36 1.10 -4.14
CA LYS A 71 -5.32 2.08 -4.71
C LYS A 71 -5.63 1.82 -6.19
N GLU A 72 -4.64 1.36 -6.95
CA GLU A 72 -4.78 1.04 -8.37
C GLU A 72 -5.36 -0.36 -8.61
N SER A 73 -5.38 -1.22 -7.59
CA SER A 73 -6.02 -2.53 -7.63
C SER A 73 -7.53 -2.42 -7.86
N GLY A 74 -8.15 -3.49 -8.36
CA GLY A 74 -9.59 -3.53 -8.62
C GLY A 74 -10.42 -3.13 -7.41
N GLU A 75 -10.06 -3.61 -6.22
CA GLU A 75 -10.77 -3.30 -4.97
C GLU A 75 -10.68 -1.81 -4.59
N GLY A 76 -9.52 -1.16 -4.79
CA GLY A 76 -9.35 0.29 -4.57
C GLY A 76 -10.20 1.16 -5.48
N LYS A 77 -10.40 0.74 -6.73
CA LYS A 77 -11.28 1.45 -7.66
C LYS A 77 -12.76 1.33 -7.27
N PHE A 78 -13.18 0.20 -6.69
CA PHE A 78 -14.56 -0.01 -6.26
C PHE A 78 -14.88 0.62 -4.89
N ALA A 79 -13.92 0.71 -3.98
CA ALA A 79 -14.09 1.43 -2.70
C ALA A 79 -14.40 2.91 -2.93
N ARG A 80 -13.63 3.56 -3.81
CA ARG A 80 -13.85 4.97 -4.20
C ARG A 80 -15.23 5.22 -4.83
N GLN A 81 -15.69 4.31 -5.70
CA GLN A 81 -17.03 4.40 -6.29
C GLN A 81 -18.15 4.27 -5.26
N ARG A 82 -17.93 3.49 -4.18
CA ARG A 82 -18.92 3.35 -3.09
C ARG A 82 -19.02 4.61 -2.25
N GLU A 83 -17.90 5.28 -1.95
CA GLU A 83 -17.90 6.57 -1.24
C GLU A 83 -18.55 7.69 -2.06
N ASP A 84 -18.23 7.77 -3.36
CA ASP A 84 -18.84 8.77 -4.26
C ASP A 84 -20.36 8.59 -4.36
N ARG A 85 -20.84 7.34 -4.52
CA ARG A 85 -22.28 7.05 -4.56
C ARG A 85 -22.98 7.39 -3.25
N ARG A 86 -22.35 7.12 -2.11
CA ARG A 86 -22.92 7.42 -0.79
C ARG A 86 -23.06 8.93 -0.58
N SER A 87 -22.07 9.70 -1.02
CA SER A 87 -22.07 11.17 -0.94
C SER A 87 -23.14 11.79 -1.84
N MET A 88 -23.34 11.26 -3.06
CA MET A 88 -24.40 11.75 -3.96
C MET A 88 -25.81 11.50 -3.41
N HIS A 89 -26.05 10.35 -2.77
CA HIS A 89 -27.36 10.07 -2.16
C HIS A 89 -27.68 10.99 -0.98
N GLN A 90 -26.68 11.45 -0.21
CA GLN A 90 -26.90 12.44 0.85
C GLN A 90 -27.19 13.83 0.30
N TYR A 91 -26.63 14.21 -0.85
CA TYR A 91 -26.85 15.53 -1.46
C TYR A 91 -28.18 15.66 -2.22
N MET A 92 -28.80 14.57 -2.66
CA MET A 92 -30.11 14.59 -3.36
C MET A 92 -31.31 14.31 -2.45
N GLY A 93 -31.09 14.06 -1.16
CA GLY A 93 -32.13 13.73 -0.19
C GLY A 93 -32.60 14.89 0.70
N ASN A 94 -32.29 16.15 0.35
CA ASN A 94 -32.62 17.33 1.14
C ASN A 94 -33.43 18.34 0.32
#